data_AF-A0A5B8Z4X5-F1
#
_entry.id   AF-A0A5B8Z4X5-F1
#
_cell.length_a   1.000
_cell.length_b   1.000
_cell.length_c   1.000
_cell.angle_alpha   90.00
_cell.angle_beta   90.00
_cell.angle_gamma   90.00
#
_symmetry.space_group_name_H-M   'P 1'
#
loop_
_entity.id
_entity.type
_entity.pdbx_description
1 polymer ?
#
loop_
_entity_poly.entity_id
_entity_poly.type
_entity_poly.pdbx_seq_one_letter_code
_entity_poly.pdbx_strand_id
1 'polypeptide(L)'
;MNKRPYLQGGYYQDGKKRREIYIEWAKDMAVKLSQGGMTMAALRRFYGQIKAIQPLMVDDEAFEVHKEKIYPIIPLANYAANKEEGKVPEAFRDFIEKNMELSLQNRANFLAFIDHFQSIVAYFKEPSNTQRGRSTPPSKTFQHNKQKR
;
A
#
# COMPACT_ATOMS: atom_id res chain seq x y z
N MET A 1 1.11 -22.46 11.59
CA MET A 1 -0.13 -21.94 10.98
C MET A 1 0.06 -21.93 9.47
N ASN A 2 -0.75 -22.66 8.70
CA ASN A 2 -0.73 -22.55 7.23
C ASN A 2 -1.23 -21.16 6.85
N LYS A 3 -0.33 -20.32 6.34
CA LYS A 3 -0.68 -18.96 5.87
C LYS A 3 -1.47 -19.11 4.57
N ARG A 4 -2.75 -18.72 4.58
CA ARG A 4 -3.57 -18.75 3.36
C ARG A 4 -2.99 -17.77 2.32
N PRO A 5 -2.93 -18.15 1.04
CA PRO A 5 -2.64 -17.23 -0.05
C PRO A 5 -3.52 -15.97 0.01
N TYR A 6 -2.94 -14.84 -0.38
CA TYR A 6 -3.57 -13.52 -0.34
C TYR A 6 -4.94 -13.54 -1.05
N LEU A 7 -5.99 -13.12 -0.33
CA LEU A 7 -7.38 -13.05 -0.81
C LEU A 7 -7.92 -14.35 -1.43
N GLN A 8 -7.35 -15.52 -1.09
CA GLN A 8 -7.95 -16.79 -1.49
C GLN A 8 -9.32 -16.93 -0.82
N GLY A 9 -10.37 -17.02 -1.63
CA GLY A 9 -11.76 -17.05 -1.16
C GLY A 9 -12.34 -15.66 -0.83
N GLY A 10 -11.73 -14.57 -1.30
CA GLY A 10 -12.27 -13.22 -1.22
C GLY A 10 -12.19 -12.57 0.16
N TYR A 11 -12.90 -11.46 0.36
CA TYR A 11 -12.88 -10.69 1.61
C TYR A 11 -13.71 -11.30 2.74
N TYR A 12 -14.62 -12.21 2.43
CA TYR A 12 -15.60 -12.72 3.39
C TYR A 12 -15.36 -14.20 3.70
N GLN A 13 -15.67 -14.58 4.94
CA GLN A 13 -15.77 -15.95 5.41
C GLN A 13 -16.97 -16.02 6.37
N ASP A 14 -17.87 -16.96 6.14
CA ASP A 14 -19.07 -17.16 6.98
C ASP A 14 -19.91 -15.88 7.14
N GLY A 15 -20.05 -15.12 6.04
CA GLY A 15 -20.79 -13.86 5.99
C GLY A 15 -20.10 -12.67 6.67
N LYS A 16 -18.90 -12.85 7.22
CA LYS A 16 -18.14 -11.81 7.94
C LYS A 16 -16.86 -11.46 7.20
N LYS A 17 -16.41 -10.20 7.34
CA LYS A 17 -15.10 -9.80 6.81
C LYS A 17 -13.99 -10.60 7.48
N ARG A 18 -13.07 -11.11 6.66
CA ARG A 18 -11.88 -11.84 7.10
C ARG A 18 -11.02 -10.93 7.97
N ARG A 19 -10.51 -11.47 9.09
CA ARG A 19 -9.61 -10.73 9.98
C ARG A 19 -8.29 -10.37 9.27
N GLU A 20 -7.88 -11.21 8.34
CA GLU A 20 -6.61 -11.11 7.61
C GLU A 20 -6.50 -9.79 6.82
N ILE A 21 -7.62 -9.25 6.33
CA ILE A 21 -7.65 -7.97 5.60
C ILE A 21 -7.31 -6.79 6.52
N TYR A 22 -7.50 -6.94 7.83
CA TYR A 22 -7.18 -5.90 8.81
C TYR A 22 -5.79 -6.06 9.41
N ILE A 23 -5.21 -7.26 9.37
CA ILE A 23 -4.01 -7.58 10.16
C ILE A 23 -2.94 -8.25 9.32
N GLU A 24 -3.09 -9.54 9.01
CA GLU A 24 -2.02 -10.33 8.38
C GLU A 24 -1.68 -9.83 6.97
N TRP A 25 -2.66 -9.82 6.07
CA TRP A 25 -2.47 -9.38 4.70
C TRP A 25 -2.16 -7.89 4.62
N ALA A 26 -2.75 -7.08 5.51
CA ALA A 26 -2.47 -5.65 5.56
C ALA A 26 -1.01 -5.35 5.94
N LYS A 27 -0.49 -6.03 6.97
CA LYS A 27 0.92 -5.92 7.38
C LYS A 27 1.86 -6.41 6.30
N ASP A 28 1.61 -7.60 5.77
CA ASP A 28 2.45 -8.20 4.73
C ASP A 28 2.53 -7.29 3.50
N MET A 29 1.38 -6.76 3.05
CA MET A 29 1.33 -5.84 1.91
C MET A 29 2.02 -4.51 2.22
N ALA A 30 1.79 -3.92 3.39
CA ALA A 30 2.46 -2.68 3.79
C ALA A 30 4.00 -2.81 3.76
N VAL A 31 4.53 -3.94 4.24
CA VAL A 31 5.97 -4.25 4.17
C VAL A 31 6.43 -4.42 2.72
N LYS A 32 5.70 -5.20 1.92
CA LYS A 32 6.02 -5.44 0.51
C LYS A 32 6.09 -4.14 -0.29
N LEU A 33 5.11 -3.25 -0.08
CA LEU A 33 5.06 -1.95 -0.75
C LEU A 33 6.21 -1.04 -0.30
N SER A 34 6.51 -0.99 1.00
CA SER A 34 7.61 -0.19 1.55
C SER A 34 8.97 -0.63 1.01
N GLN A 35 9.22 -1.95 0.97
CA GLN A 35 10.44 -2.53 0.40
C GLN A 35 10.56 -2.27 -1.10
N GLY A 36 9.42 -2.22 -1.81
CA GLY A 36 9.35 -1.84 -3.22
C GLY A 36 9.53 -0.34 -3.50
N GLY A 37 9.84 0.46 -2.47
CA GLY A 37 10.11 1.89 -2.63
C GLY A 37 8.89 2.79 -2.63
N MET A 38 7.68 2.25 -2.39
CA MET A 38 6.45 3.03 -2.27
C MET A 38 6.63 4.17 -1.27
N THR A 39 6.08 5.34 -1.58
CA THR A 39 6.05 6.47 -0.62
C THR A 39 4.69 6.54 0.06
N MET A 40 4.67 7.07 1.28
CA MET A 40 3.41 7.28 2.01
C MET A 40 2.50 8.26 1.25
N ALA A 41 3.09 9.27 0.60
CA ALA A 41 2.36 10.24 -0.22
C ALA A 41 1.67 9.58 -1.42
N ALA A 42 2.38 8.72 -2.17
CA ALA A 42 1.78 7.99 -3.29
C ALA A 42 0.65 7.06 -2.80
N LEU A 43 0.89 6.33 -1.70
CA LEU A 43 -0.06 5.37 -1.16
C LEU A 43 -1.37 6.06 -0.73
N ARG A 44 -1.26 7.17 -0.01
CA ARG A 44 -2.41 7.98 0.43
C ARG A 44 -3.16 8.62 -0.75
N ARG A 45 -2.47 9.03 -1.81
CA ARG A 45 -3.13 9.57 -3.02
C ARG A 45 -4.05 8.53 -3.65
N PHE A 46 -3.58 7.30 -3.85
CA PHE A 46 -4.40 6.22 -4.39
C PHE A 46 -5.57 5.86 -3.47
N TYR A 47 -5.29 5.72 -2.16
CA TYR A 47 -6.36 5.47 -1.19
C TYR A 47 -7.43 6.57 -1.22
N GLY A 48 -7.01 7.85 -1.27
CA GLY A 48 -7.91 8.99 -1.35
C GLY A 48 -8.79 8.98 -2.60
N GLN A 49 -8.24 8.61 -3.76
CA GLN A 49 -9.01 8.49 -5.01
C GLN A 49 -10.11 7.43 -4.91
N ILE A 50 -9.78 6.24 -4.38
CA ILE A 50 -10.77 5.16 -4.18
C ILE A 50 -11.80 5.57 -3.14
N LYS A 51 -11.35 6.16 -2.01
CA LYS A 51 -12.21 6.59 -0.92
C LYS A 51 -13.20 7.68 -1.35
N ALA A 52 -12.79 8.58 -2.26
CA ALA A 52 -13.64 9.64 -2.78
C ALA A 52 -14.83 9.13 -3.62
N ILE A 53 -14.76 7.89 -4.12
CA ILE A 53 -15.86 7.24 -4.84
C ILE A 53 -16.89 6.68 -3.84
N GLN A 54 -16.48 6.34 -2.62
CA GLN A 54 -17.35 5.68 -1.63
C GLN A 54 -18.69 6.41 -1.36
N PRO A 55 -18.76 7.75 -1.23
CA PRO A 55 -20.02 8.45 -0.99
C PRO A 55 -21.05 8.28 -2.11
N LEU A 56 -20.64 7.89 -3.32
CA LEU A 56 -21.55 7.59 -4.43
C LEU A 56 -22.19 6.20 -4.31
N MET A 57 -21.59 5.31 -3.52
CA MET A 57 -21.98 3.90 -3.37
C MET A 57 -22.82 3.70 -2.12
N VAL A 58 -23.90 4.47 -1.98
CA VAL A 58 -24.70 4.50 -0.74
C VAL A 58 -25.43 3.19 -0.47
N ASP A 59 -25.92 2.54 -1.53
CA ASP A 59 -26.60 1.24 -1.53
C ASP A 59 -26.21 0.44 -2.78
N ASP A 60 -26.79 -0.76 -2.93
CA ASP A 60 -26.45 -1.67 -4.02
C ASP A 60 -26.95 -1.16 -5.39
N GLU A 61 -28.04 -0.39 -5.45
CA GLU A 61 -28.53 0.22 -6.68
C GLU A 61 -27.58 1.33 -7.14
N ALA A 62 -27.22 2.25 -6.24
CA ALA A 62 -26.25 3.30 -6.52
C ALA A 62 -24.88 2.73 -6.90
N PHE A 63 -24.49 1.60 -6.29
CA PHE A 63 -23.29 0.88 -6.69
C PHE A 63 -23.34 0.44 -8.16
N GLU A 64 -24.43 -0.19 -8.59
CA GLU A 64 -24.57 -0.62 -9.98
C GLU A 64 -24.58 0.56 -10.96
N VAL A 65 -25.17 1.70 -10.58
CA VAL A 65 -25.20 2.92 -11.39
C VAL A 65 -23.84 3.61 -11.50
N HIS A 66 -22.97 3.48 -10.49
CA HIS A 66 -21.73 4.25 -10.40
C HIS A 66 -20.44 3.41 -10.43
N LYS A 67 -20.51 2.07 -10.47
CA LYS A 67 -19.31 1.20 -10.41
C LYS A 67 -18.31 1.47 -11.52
N GLU A 68 -18.71 2.06 -12.65
CA GLU A 68 -17.81 2.49 -13.71
C GLU A 68 -16.82 3.56 -13.27
N LYS A 69 -17.13 4.33 -12.22
CA LYS A 69 -16.19 5.28 -11.59
C LYS A 69 -14.96 4.59 -10.99
N ILE A 70 -15.03 3.29 -10.74
CA ILE A 70 -13.95 2.47 -10.22
C ILE A 70 -12.96 2.09 -11.34
N TYR A 71 -13.41 1.95 -12.59
CA TYR A 71 -12.57 1.47 -13.71
C TYR A 71 -11.27 2.24 -13.92
N PRO A 72 -11.23 3.59 -13.81
CA PRO A 72 -9.99 4.35 -14.03
C PRO A 72 -8.86 4.04 -13.03
N ILE A 73 -9.15 3.41 -11.89
CA ILE A 73 -8.15 3.09 -10.87
C ILE A 73 -7.09 2.09 -11.39
N ILE A 74 -7.49 1.11 -12.19
CA ILE A 74 -6.59 0.09 -12.76
C ILE A 74 -5.56 0.72 -13.72
N PRO A 75 -5.95 1.45 -14.79
CA PRO A 75 -4.97 2.06 -15.69
C PRO A 75 -4.10 3.12 -14.99
N LEU A 76 -4.62 3.82 -13.98
CA LEU A 76 -3.80 4.73 -13.16
C LEU A 76 -2.70 4.00 -12.37
N ALA A 77 -3.00 2.84 -11.80
CA ALA A 77 -2.01 2.02 -11.11
C ALA A 77 -0.97 1.45 -12.10
N ASN A 78 -1.41 0.97 -13.26
CA ASN A 78 -0.54 0.50 -14.34
C ASN A 78 0.42 1.59 -14.80
N TYR A 79 -0.09 2.77 -15.09
CA TYR A 79 0.72 3.91 -15.50
C TYR A 79 1.72 4.32 -14.42
N ALA A 80 1.32 4.33 -13.15
CA ALA A 80 2.22 4.69 -12.06
C ALA A 80 3.35 3.69 -11.85
N ALA A 81 3.08 2.39 -12.03
CA ALA A 81 4.07 1.32 -11.90
C ALA A 81 5.07 1.28 -13.08
N ASN A 82 4.64 1.70 -14.28
CA ASN A 82 5.48 1.70 -15.48
C ASN A 82 6.33 2.98 -15.65
N LYS A 83 6.18 3.97 -14.77
CA LYS A 83 7.04 5.16 -14.81
C LYS A 83 8.45 4.79 -14.35
N GLU A 84 9.45 5.00 -15.21
CA GLU A 84 10.87 4.78 -14.88
C GLU A 84 11.33 5.59 -13.65
N GLU A 85 10.79 6.79 -13.48
CA GLU A 85 11.06 7.66 -12.31
C GLU A 85 10.10 7.39 -11.13
N GLY A 86 9.08 6.55 -11.34
CA GLY A 86 7.99 6.30 -10.41
C GLY A 86 8.38 5.33 -9.31
N LYS A 87 8.25 5.77 -8.06
CA LYS A 87 8.45 4.93 -6.87
C LYS A 87 7.27 4.00 -6.56
N VAL A 88 6.50 3.57 -7.57
CA VAL A 88 5.34 2.68 -7.35
C VAL A 88 5.73 1.27 -7.78
N PRO A 89 5.83 0.30 -6.84
CA PRO A 89 6.27 -1.04 -7.19
C PRO A 89 5.19 -1.81 -7.97
N GLU A 90 5.61 -2.79 -8.79
CA GLU A 90 4.69 -3.73 -9.45
C GLU A 90 3.76 -4.44 -8.46
N ALA A 91 4.25 -4.72 -7.24
CA ALA A 91 3.43 -5.26 -6.17
C ALA A 91 2.19 -4.40 -5.84
N PHE A 92 2.26 -3.09 -6.04
CA PHE A 92 1.12 -2.18 -5.89
C PHE A 92 0.12 -2.33 -7.04
N ARG A 93 0.62 -2.48 -8.27
CA ARG A 93 -0.22 -2.75 -9.45
C ARG A 93 -1.04 -4.03 -9.23
N ASP A 94 -0.35 -5.13 -8.92
CA ASP A 94 -0.99 -6.43 -8.71
C ASP A 94 -1.99 -6.39 -7.55
N PHE A 95 -1.66 -5.63 -6.49
CA PHE A 95 -2.56 -5.35 -5.38
C PHE A 95 -3.85 -4.67 -5.86
N ILE A 96 -3.74 -3.58 -6.62
CA ILE A 96 -4.91 -2.85 -7.15
C ILE A 96 -5.73 -3.75 -8.06
N GLU A 97 -5.12 -4.40 -9.05
CA GLU A 97 -5.83 -5.27 -10.01
C GLU A 97 -6.62 -6.37 -9.29
N LYS A 98 -5.97 -7.08 -8.36
CA LYS A 98 -6.63 -8.17 -7.64
C LYS A 98 -7.81 -7.71 -6.79
N ASN A 99 -7.67 -6.53 -6.16
CA ASN A 99 -8.70 -6.01 -5.28
C ASN A 99 -9.85 -5.37 -6.06
N MET A 100 -9.57 -4.78 -7.23
CA MET A 100 -10.57 -4.26 -8.17
C MET A 100 -11.42 -5.39 -8.76
N GLU A 101 -10.82 -6.52 -9.13
CA GLU A 101 -11.53 -7.72 -9.62
C GLU A 101 -12.66 -8.12 -8.66
N LEU A 102 -12.38 -8.17 -7.35
CA LEU A 102 -13.39 -8.46 -6.34
C LEU A 102 -14.35 -7.30 -6.10
N SER A 103 -13.84 -6.06 -6.09
CA SER A 103 -14.63 -4.85 -5.81
C SER A 103 -15.74 -4.62 -6.84
N LEU A 104 -15.50 -4.98 -8.10
CA LEU A 104 -16.48 -4.80 -9.18
C LEU A 104 -17.64 -5.79 -9.13
N GLN A 105 -17.56 -6.83 -8.28
CA GLN A 105 -18.62 -7.85 -8.18
C GLN A 105 -19.83 -7.36 -7.39
N ASN A 106 -19.62 -6.55 -6.35
CA ASN A 106 -20.68 -5.99 -5.51
C ASN A 106 -20.14 -4.91 -4.56
N ARG A 107 -21.06 -4.10 -4.03
CA ARG A 107 -20.77 -3.05 -3.05
C ARG A 107 -20.05 -3.57 -1.81
N ALA A 108 -20.44 -4.73 -1.28
CA ALA A 108 -19.85 -5.28 -0.06
C ALA A 108 -18.34 -5.56 -0.23
N ASN A 109 -17.92 -6.05 -1.38
CA ASN A 109 -16.51 -6.26 -1.72
C ASN A 109 -15.76 -4.94 -1.90
N PHE A 110 -16.36 -3.94 -2.55
CA PHE A 110 -15.77 -2.61 -2.68
C PHE A 110 -15.53 -1.96 -1.30
N LEU A 111 -16.49 -2.05 -0.38
CA LEU A 111 -16.32 -1.54 0.98
C LEU A 111 -15.26 -2.34 1.77
N ALA A 112 -15.18 -3.65 1.58
CA ALA A 112 -14.13 -4.47 2.20
C ALA A 112 -12.73 -4.13 1.66
N PHE A 113 -12.62 -3.78 0.38
CA PHE A 113 -11.37 -3.29 -0.19
C PHE A 113 -10.93 -1.97 0.46
N ILE A 114 -11.85 -1.01 0.64
CA ILE A 114 -11.54 0.26 1.30
C ILE A 114 -10.97 0.02 2.70
N ASP A 115 -11.60 -0.84 3.49
CA ASP A 115 -11.14 -1.20 4.83
C ASP A 115 -9.76 -1.87 4.81
N HIS A 116 -9.53 -2.76 3.84
CA HIS A 116 -8.24 -3.42 3.67
C HIS A 116 -7.14 -2.40 3.32
N PHE A 117 -7.40 -1.51 2.37
CA PHE A 117 -6.46 -0.48 1.95
C PHE A 117 -6.19 0.51 3.09
N GLN A 118 -7.22 0.93 3.84
CA GLN A 118 -7.04 1.74 5.04
C GLN A 118 -6.11 1.07 6.06
N SER A 119 -6.25 -0.24 6.26
CA SER A 119 -5.40 -1.02 7.16
C SER A 119 -3.95 -1.05 6.67
N ILE A 120 -3.72 -1.21 5.36
CA ILE A 120 -2.38 -1.13 4.76
C ILE A 120 -1.76 0.25 5.01
N VAL A 121 -2.51 1.33 4.75
CA VAL A 121 -2.05 2.71 5.01
C VAL A 121 -1.67 2.90 6.48
N ALA A 122 -2.41 2.31 7.41
CA ALA A 122 -2.15 2.39 8.84
C ALA A 122 -0.87 1.64 9.28
N TYR A 123 -0.57 0.48 8.67
CA TYR A 123 0.67 -0.26 8.94
C TYR A 123 1.88 0.24 8.15
N PHE A 124 1.67 1.05 7.11
CA PHE A 124 2.73 1.47 6.21
C PHE A 124 3.78 2.32 6.95
N LYS A 125 5.05 1.92 6.79
CA LYS A 125 6.21 2.66 7.27
C LYS A 125 7.09 2.94 6.06
N GLU A 126 7.40 4.21 5.82
CA GLU A 126 8.27 4.60 4.71
C GLU A 126 9.68 4.02 4.93
N PRO A 127 10.37 3.55 3.87
CA PRO A 127 11.73 3.05 4.03
C PRO A 127 12.63 4.18 4.55
N SER A 128 13.05 4.08 5.81
CA SER A 128 13.94 5.07 6.41
C SER A 128 15.28 5.06 5.68
N ASN A 129 15.75 6.22 5.23
CA ASN A 129 17.03 6.39 4.53
C ASN A 129 18.27 6.13 5.43
N THR A 130 18.08 5.58 6.63
CA THR A 130 19.04 5.52 7.75
C THR A 130 20.07 4.39 7.64
N GLN A 131 20.11 3.62 6.54
CA GLN A 131 21.15 2.60 6.30
C GLN A 131 22.17 2.96 5.19
N ARG A 132 22.23 4.22 4.74
CA ARG A 132 23.36 4.72 3.94
C ARG A 132 24.09 5.83 4.71
N GLY A 133 24.95 5.49 5.67
CA GLY A 133 25.77 6.52 6.33
C GLY A 133 26.23 6.28 7.77
N ARG A 134 26.60 5.06 8.17
CA ARG A 134 27.46 4.86 9.35
C ARG A 134 28.79 4.25 8.96
N SER A 135 29.56 4.97 8.14
CA SER A 135 31.01 4.94 8.21
C SER A 135 31.43 6.06 9.17
N THR A 136 31.75 5.68 10.40
CA THR A 136 32.40 6.55 11.39
C THR A 136 33.65 7.16 10.75
N PRO A 137 33.87 8.49 10.80
CA PRO A 137 35.15 9.04 10.37
C PRO A 137 36.23 8.59 11.37
N PRO A 138 37.45 8.25 10.92
CA PRO A 138 38.54 7.97 11.84
C PRO A 138 38.87 9.24 12.64
N SER A 139 38.83 9.13 13.97
CA SER A 139 39.29 10.18 14.88
C SER A 139 40.70 10.61 14.50
N LYS A 140 40.85 11.87 14.04
CA LYS A 140 42.15 12.52 13.95
C LYS A 140 42.62 12.83 15.36
N THR A 141 43.42 11.94 15.93
CA THR A 141 44.22 12.25 17.12
C THR A 141 45.25 13.30 16.71
N PHE A 142 44.99 14.56 17.06
CA PHE A 142 45.95 15.65 16.92
C PHE A 142 47.14 15.38 17.86
N GLN A 143 48.29 15.03 17.28
CA GLN A 143 49.56 15.08 17.99
C GLN A 143 49.88 16.56 18.29
N HIS A 144 49.90 16.91 19.57
CA HIS A 144 50.50 18.16 20.02
C HIS A 144 52.02 18.02 19.96
N ASN A 145 52.60 18.54 18.87
CA ASN A 145 54.03 18.74 18.77
C ASN A 145 54.41 19.96 19.61
N LYS A 146 54.92 19.75 20.82
CA LYS A 146 55.59 20.79 21.61
C LYS A 146 57.05 20.85 21.18
N GLN A 147 57.40 21.94 20.47
CA GLN A 147 58.77 22.40 20.31
C GLN A 147 58.91 23.79 20.93
N LYS A 148 60.13 24.05 21.41
CA LYS A 148 60.70 25.31 21.96
C LYS A 148 60.49 25.45 23.48
N ARG A 149 61.52 25.61 24.31
CA ARG A 149 62.91 26.05 24.13
C ARG A 149 63.76 25.52 25.28
#